data_AF-A0A2S2N8Y5-F1
#
_entry.id   AF-A0A2S2N8Y5-F1
#
_cell.length_a   1.000
_cell.length_b   1.000
_cell.length_c   1.000
_cell.angle_alpha   90.00
_cell.angle_beta   90.00
_cell.angle_gamma   90.00
#
_symmetry.space_group_name_H-M   'P 1'
#
loop_
_entity.id
_entity.type
_entity.pdbx_description
1 polymer ?
#
loop_
_entity_poly.entity_id
_entity_poly.type
_entity_poly.pdbx_seq_one_letter_code
_entity_poly.pdbx_strand_id
1 'polypeptide(L)'
;FEKDYTKNEKTYWKCIKYNIYKCRGRAHTVNDEVVLHKNTHNHTPNITEISTKTIINELKETASSQVTSTPHQIVTNTISTISSQAISGALPSVATMKKTVQRLRRCKNAPVNPSTLS
;
A
#
# COMPACT_ATOMS: atom_id res chain seq x y z
N PHE A 1 2.42 -9.36 -2.44
CA PHE A 1 3.75 -9.72 -2.96
C PHE A 1 4.68 -8.53 -2.82
N GLU A 2 5.99 -8.73 -2.88
CA GLU A 2 6.99 -7.67 -3.02
C GLU A 2 7.76 -7.86 -4.32
N LYS A 3 8.22 -6.75 -4.92
CA LYS A 3 8.99 -6.78 -6.17
C LYS A 3 10.31 -7.49 -5.92
N ASP A 4 10.63 -8.48 -6.75
CA ASP A 4 11.90 -9.21 -6.69
C ASP A 4 12.89 -8.60 -7.69
N TYR A 5 12.58 -8.69 -8.99
CA TYR A 5 13.38 -8.08 -10.06
C TYR A 5 12.53 -7.84 -11.31
N THR A 6 13.05 -7.07 -12.26
CA THR A 6 12.45 -6.84 -13.58
C THR A 6 13.39 -7.36 -14.66
N LYS A 7 12.86 -8.08 -15.67
CA LYS A 7 13.62 -8.60 -16.82
C LYS A 7 12.71 -8.72 -18.03
N ASN A 8 13.17 -8.22 -19.19
CA ASN A 8 12.45 -8.28 -20.48
C ASN A 8 10.99 -7.82 -20.34
N GLU A 9 10.78 -6.62 -19.77
CA GLU A 9 9.45 -6.02 -19.53
C GLU A 9 8.54 -6.78 -18.55
N LYS A 10 8.99 -7.93 -18.04
CA LYS A 10 8.29 -8.68 -16.99
C LYS A 10 8.81 -8.27 -15.63
N THR A 11 7.90 -7.95 -14.71
CA THR A 11 8.23 -7.79 -13.30
C THR A 11 7.92 -9.08 -12.55
N TYR A 12 8.91 -9.59 -11.84
CA TYR A 12 8.83 -10.79 -11.02
C TYR A 12 8.61 -10.39 -9.58
N TRP A 13 7.66 -11.07 -8.94
CA TRP A 13 7.22 -10.78 -7.60
C TRP A 13 7.38 -12.02 -6.72
N LYS A 14 7.87 -11.83 -5.49
CA LYS A 14 7.95 -12.88 -4.48
C LYS A 14 6.96 -12.66 -3.36
N CYS A 15 6.57 -13.75 -2.71
CA CYS A 15 5.75 -13.66 -1.50
C CYS A 15 6.48 -12.83 -0.43
N ILE A 16 5.77 -11.88 0.20
CA ILE A 16 6.29 -11.08 1.32
C ILE A 16 6.72 -11.94 2.52
N LYS A 17 6.17 -13.15 2.61
CA LYS A 17 6.47 -14.14 3.63
C LYS A 17 7.62 -15.06 3.24
N TYR A 18 8.33 -14.80 2.14
CA TYR A 18 9.51 -15.58 1.72
C TYR A 18 10.59 -15.63 2.81
N ASN A 19 10.93 -14.48 3.40
CA ASN A 19 12.00 -14.45 4.40
C ASN A 19 11.65 -15.17 5.70
N ILE A 20 10.36 -15.18 6.07
CA ILE A 20 9.86 -15.75 7.33
C ILE A 20 9.52 -17.24 7.17
N TYR A 21 8.80 -17.62 6.12
CA TYR A 21 8.27 -18.97 5.92
C TYR A 21 8.96 -19.75 4.80
N LYS A 22 9.97 -19.17 4.14
CA LYS A 22 10.54 -19.71 2.88
C LYS A 22 9.48 -19.96 1.81
N CYS A 23 8.42 -19.14 1.82
CA CYS A 23 7.29 -19.26 0.91
C CYS A 23 7.71 -19.07 -0.56
N ARG A 24 7.54 -20.11 -1.37
CA ARG A 24 7.89 -20.11 -2.80
C ARG A 24 6.81 -19.52 -3.71
N GLY A 25 5.80 -18.85 -3.17
CA GLY A 25 4.82 -18.10 -3.95
C GLY A 25 5.49 -17.07 -4.85
N ARG A 26 5.08 -17.04 -6.12
CA ARG A 26 5.60 -16.15 -7.17
C ARG A 26 4.45 -15.60 -8.01
N ALA A 27 4.58 -14.35 -8.44
CA ALA A 27 3.69 -13.74 -9.43
C ALA A 27 4.53 -13.00 -10.46
N HIS A 28 4.04 -12.88 -11.70
CA HIS A 28 4.67 -12.06 -12.74
C HIS A 28 3.65 -11.06 -13.26
N THR A 29 4.10 -9.83 -13.55
CA THR A 29 3.32 -8.84 -14.28
C THR A 29 4.01 -8.40 -15.56
N VAL A 30 3.23 -8.03 -16.57
CA VAL A 30 3.65 -7.39 -17.82
C VAL A 30 2.69 -6.23 -18.05
N ASN A 31 3.21 -5.02 -18.28
CA ASN A 31 2.39 -3.82 -18.43
C ASN A 31 1.35 -3.67 -17.30
N ASP A 32 1.78 -3.90 -16.07
CA ASP A 32 0.97 -3.88 -14.85
C ASP A 32 -0.17 -4.92 -14.75
N GLU A 33 -0.32 -5.80 -15.75
CA GLU A 33 -1.25 -6.93 -15.70
C GLU A 33 -0.60 -8.20 -15.17
N VAL A 34 -1.31 -8.95 -14.32
CA VAL A 34 -0.82 -10.22 -13.79
C VAL A 34 -0.93 -11.30 -14.86
N VAL A 35 0.22 -11.72 -15.39
CA VAL A 35 0.29 -12.76 -16.43
C VAL A 35 0.56 -14.16 -15.88
N LEU A 36 1.06 -14.26 -14.64
CA LEU A 36 1.23 -15.54 -13.96
C LEU A 36 1.08 -15.36 -12.47
N HIS A 37 0.32 -16.26 -11.84
CA HIS A 37 0.21 -16.33 -10.39
C HIS A 37 0.37 -17.78 -9.92
N LYS A 38 1.48 -18.07 -9.22
CA LYS A 38 1.74 -19.40 -8.67
C LYS A 38 1.18 -19.49 -7.25
N ASN A 39 -0.03 -20.07 -7.13
CA ASN A 39 -0.82 -20.17 -5.90
C ASN A 39 -0.28 -21.13 -4.82
N THR A 40 0.88 -21.77 -5.02
CA THR A 40 1.45 -22.66 -4.00
C THR A 40 2.10 -21.85 -2.88
N HIS A 41 1.31 -21.50 -1.88
CA HIS A 41 1.76 -20.89 -0.63
C HIS A 41 1.80 -21.94 0.48
N ASN A 42 2.81 -21.86 1.35
CA ASN A 42 2.99 -22.74 2.50
C ASN A 42 2.55 -22.09 3.82
N HIS A 43 1.75 -21.02 3.74
CA HIS A 43 1.22 -20.29 4.88
C HIS A 43 -0.21 -19.85 4.55
N THR A 44 -1.00 -19.64 5.59
CA THR A 44 -2.34 -19.08 5.44
C THR A 44 -2.26 -17.58 5.14
N PRO A 45 -3.28 -17.02 4.47
CA PRO A 45 -3.45 -15.58 4.37
C PRO A 45 -3.68 -14.96 5.75
N ASN A 46 -3.03 -13.84 6.04
CA ASN A 46 -3.35 -13.04 7.22
C ASN A 46 -4.40 -11.99 6.84
N ILE A 47 -5.66 -12.28 7.14
CA ILE A 47 -6.82 -11.44 6.77
C ILE A 47 -6.69 -10.04 7.39
N THR A 48 -6.23 -9.94 8.63
CA THR A 48 -6.03 -8.67 9.32
C THR A 48 -4.96 -7.82 8.61
N GLU A 49 -3.81 -8.41 8.27
CA GLU A 49 -2.74 -7.69 7.56
C GLU A 49 -3.20 -7.23 6.16
N ILE A 50 -3.95 -8.07 5.45
CA ILE A 50 -4.49 -7.74 4.12
C ILE A 50 -5.47 -6.56 4.25
N SER A 51 -6.43 -6.67 5.16
CA SER A 51 -7.46 -5.64 5.36
C SER A 51 -6.86 -4.30 5.80
N THR A 52 -5.90 -4.32 6.73
CA THR A 52 -5.15 -3.13 7.15
C THR A 52 -4.47 -2.45 5.96
N LYS A 53 -3.83 -3.21 5.06
CA LYS A 53 -3.20 -2.63 3.86
C LYS A 53 -4.23 -2.05 2.90
N THR A 54 -5.37 -2.71 2.71
CA THR A 54 -6.47 -2.21 1.87
C THR A 54 -6.98 -0.87 2.39
N ILE A 55 -7.27 -0.78 3.69
CA ILE A 55 -7.75 0.47 4.34
C ILE A 55 -6.72 1.60 4.21
N ILE A 56 -5.43 1.31 4.42
CA ILE A 56 -4.38 2.32 4.28
C ILE A 56 -4.20 2.77 2.82
N ASN A 57 -4.46 1.90 1.84
CA ASN A 57 -4.47 2.30 0.44
C ASN A 57 -5.68 3.17 0.11
N GLU A 58 -6.87 2.81 0.59
CA GLU A 58 -8.08 3.64 0.45
C GLU A 58 -7.90 5.02 1.10
N LEU A 59 -7.25 5.09 2.27
CA LEU A 59 -6.86 6.36 2.91
C LEU A 59 -5.99 7.22 1.98
N LYS A 60 -5.02 6.62 1.28
CA LYS A 60 -4.13 7.33 0.35
C LYS A 60 -4.87 7.78 -0.92
N GLU A 61 -5.79 6.98 -1.43
CA GLU A 61 -6.63 7.34 -2.58
C GLU A 61 -7.60 8.47 -2.22
N THR A 62 -8.21 8.41 -1.04
CA THR A 62 -9.06 9.50 -0.52
C THR A 62 -8.24 10.77 -0.28
N ALA A 63 -7.04 10.64 0.29
CA ALA A 63 -6.13 11.79 0.48
C ALA A 63 -5.69 12.45 -0.83
N SER A 64 -5.61 11.64 -1.90
CA SER A 64 -5.26 12.08 -3.25
C SER A 64 -6.40 12.79 -3.96
N SER A 65 -7.64 12.32 -3.78
CA SER A 65 -8.83 12.84 -4.48
C SER A 65 -9.50 14.00 -3.74
N GLN A 66 -9.59 13.93 -2.41
CA GLN A 66 -10.26 14.95 -1.59
C GLN A 66 -9.24 15.94 -1.02
N VAL A 67 -8.80 16.91 -1.82
CA VAL A 67 -7.75 17.87 -1.38
C VAL A 67 -8.25 18.82 -0.28
N THR A 68 -9.55 19.13 -0.26
CA THR A 68 -10.20 20.07 0.68
C THR A 68 -10.40 19.50 2.08
N SER A 69 -10.59 18.19 2.21
CA SER A 69 -10.76 17.53 3.51
C SER A 69 -9.49 17.64 4.34
N THR A 70 -9.59 17.92 5.64
CA THR A 70 -8.42 17.93 6.52
C THR A 70 -7.87 16.52 6.73
N PRO A 71 -6.56 16.35 7.03
CA PRO A 71 -6.02 15.04 7.38
C PRO A 71 -6.74 14.34 8.52
N HIS A 72 -7.32 15.11 9.46
CA HIS A 72 -8.11 14.54 10.55
C HIS A 72 -9.41 13.93 10.03
N GLN A 73 -10.19 14.70 9.25
CA GLN A 73 -11.47 14.23 8.67
C GLN A 73 -11.29 12.98 7.81
N ILE A 74 -10.24 12.94 6.98
CA ILE A 74 -9.97 11.76 6.15
C ILE A 74 -9.72 10.52 7.01
N VAL A 75 -8.92 10.66 8.07
CA VAL A 75 -8.61 9.55 8.98
C VAL A 75 -9.85 9.13 9.76
N THR A 76 -10.66 10.06 10.28
CA THR A 76 -11.88 9.71 11.03
C THR A 76 -12.91 9.01 10.15
N ASN A 77 -13.11 9.49 8.93
CA ASN A 77 -14.04 8.85 7.99
C ASN A 77 -13.59 7.44 7.64
N THR A 78 -12.28 7.24 7.42
CA THR A 78 -11.71 5.93 7.14
C THR A 78 -11.84 4.97 8.34
N ILE A 79 -11.67 5.46 9.57
CA ILE A 79 -11.85 4.62 10.77
C ILE A 79 -13.32 4.23 10.94
N SER A 80 -14.24 5.15 10.62
CA SER A 80 -15.68 4.91 10.79
C SER A 80 -16.25 3.80 9.90
N THR A 81 -15.58 3.46 8.79
CA THR A 81 -16.00 2.38 7.89
C THR A 81 -15.57 0.99 8.40
N ILE A 82 -14.76 0.92 9.46
CA ILE A 82 -14.18 -0.34 9.95
C ILE A 82 -15.13 -0.97 10.96
N SER A 83 -15.73 -2.10 10.58
CA SER A 83 -16.65 -2.84 11.47
C SER A 83 -15.95 -3.81 12.44
N SER A 84 -14.71 -4.20 12.17
CA SER A 84 -14.00 -5.22 12.97
C SER A 84 -12.99 -4.61 13.94
N GLN A 85 -13.18 -4.93 15.23
CA GLN A 85 -12.26 -4.50 16.30
C GLN A 85 -10.83 -5.03 16.10
N ALA A 86 -10.69 -6.25 15.56
CA ALA A 86 -9.38 -6.84 15.28
C ALA A 86 -8.60 -6.04 14.22
N ILE A 87 -9.30 -5.51 13.22
CA ILE A 87 -8.69 -4.65 12.19
C ILE A 87 -8.36 -3.28 12.78
N SER A 88 -9.28 -2.70 13.56
CA SER A 88 -9.04 -1.42 14.24
C SER A 88 -7.80 -1.48 15.16
N GLY A 89 -7.59 -2.60 15.85
CA GLY A 89 -6.41 -2.80 16.72
C GLY A 89 -5.11 -3.01 15.95
N ALA A 90 -5.17 -3.42 14.68
CA ALA A 90 -4.01 -3.64 13.83
C ALA A 90 -3.64 -2.44 12.94
N LEU A 91 -4.44 -1.37 12.98
CA LEU A 91 -4.14 -0.15 12.25
C LEU A 91 -2.94 0.62 12.85
N PRO A 92 -2.20 1.36 12.01
CA PRO A 92 -1.27 2.38 12.51
C PRO A 92 -2.02 3.44 13.35
N SER A 93 -1.28 4.14 14.22
CA SER A 93 -1.88 5.22 15.01
C SER A 93 -2.47 6.31 14.12
N VAL A 94 -3.49 7.01 14.64
CA VAL A 94 -4.11 8.19 13.99
C VAL A 94 -3.06 9.23 13.61
N ALA A 95 -2.05 9.44 14.47
CA ALA A 95 -0.96 10.37 14.19
C ALA A 95 -0.13 9.93 12.97
N THR A 96 0.19 8.64 12.85
CA THR A 96 0.90 8.09 11.70
C THR A 96 0.07 8.23 10.43
N MET A 97 -1.23 7.91 10.47
CA MET A 97 -2.12 8.05 9.33
C MET A 97 -2.24 9.51 8.85
N LYS A 98 -2.35 10.48 9.78
CA LYS A 98 -2.33 11.92 9.43
C LYS A 98 -1.01 12.31 8.73
N LYS A 99 0.13 11.83 9.23
CA LYS A 99 1.44 12.08 8.60
C LYS A 99 1.50 11.49 7.18
N THR A 100 0.90 10.31 6.96
CA THR A 100 0.79 9.71 5.62
C THR A 100 0.02 10.62 4.66
N VAL A 101 -1.15 11.12 5.06
CA VAL A 101 -1.96 12.06 4.25
C VAL A 101 -1.17 13.33 3.93
N GLN A 102 -0.53 13.93 4.94
CA GLN A 102 0.24 15.15 4.77
C GLN A 102 1.44 14.96 3.83
N ARG A 103 2.20 13.87 4.00
CA ARG A 103 3.35 13.55 3.14
C ARG A 103 2.92 13.39 1.69
N LEU A 104 1.82 12.66 1.47
CA LEU A 104 1.31 12.42 0.12
C LEU A 104 0.95 13.74 -0.58
N ARG A 105 0.24 14.64 0.10
CA ARG A 105 -0.12 15.95 -0.46
C ARG A 105 1.11 16.84 -0.72
N ARG A 106 2.08 16.84 0.19
CA ARG A 106 3.34 17.57 -0.01
C ARG A 106 4.10 17.06 -1.23
N CYS A 107 4.16 15.75 -1.46
CA CYS A 107 4.81 15.19 -2.64
C CYS A 107 4.08 15.59 -3.93
N LYS A 108 2.74 15.64 -3.93
CA LYS A 108 1.97 16.10 -5.10
C LYS A 108 2.11 17.59 -5.38
N ASN A 109 2.25 18.41 -4.33
CA ASN A 109 2.35 19.86 -4.43
C ASN A 109 3.81 20.36 -4.39
N ALA A 110 4.80 19.47 -4.49
CA ALA A 110 6.20 19.86 -4.47
C ALA A 110 6.54 20.64 -5.76
N PRO A 111 7.25 21.78 -5.67
CA PRO A 111 7.72 22.48 -6.85
C PRO A 111 8.70 21.59 -7.64
N VAL A 112 8.69 21.73 -8.96
CA VAL A 112 9.62 21.01 -9.84
C VAL A 112 11.04 21.41 -9.47
N ASN A 113 11.91 20.42 -9.26
CA ASN A 113 13.33 20.68 -8.97
C ASN A 113 13.94 21.45 -10.16
N PRO A 114 14.60 22.61 -9.96
CA PRO A 114 15.22 23.35 -11.06
C PRO A 114 16.28 22.49 -11.75
N SER A 115 16.07 22.21 -13.05
CA SER A 115 16.94 21.32 -13.84
C SER A 115 18.21 22.00 -14.34
N THR A 116 18.41 23.29 -14.05
CA THR A 116 19.51 24.09 -14.57
C THR A 116 20.32 24.68 -13.41
N LEU A 117 21.56 24.23 -13.26
CA LEU A 117 22.60 25.00 -12.60
C LEU A 117 23.03 26.09 -13.59
N SER A 118 22.63 27.33 -13.32
CA SER A 118 23.20 28.53 -13.92
C SER A 118 24.54 28.86 -13.30
#